data_AF-A0A2I0P8S4-F1
#
_entry.id   AF-A0A2I0P8S4-F1
#
_cell.length_a   1.000
_cell.length_b   1.000
_cell.length_c   1.000
_cell.angle_alpha   90.00
_cell.angle_beta   90.00
_cell.angle_gamma   90.00
#
_symmetry.space_group_name_H-M   'P 1'
#
loop_
_entity.id
_entity.type
_entity.pdbx_description
1 polymer ?
#
loop_
_entity_poly.entity_id
_entity_poly.type
_entity_poly.pdbx_seq_one_letter_code
_entity_poly.pdbx_strand_id
1 'polypeptide(L)'
;MQEDRLVPGAGAPRRVVEVVQDRHGAKIEIFDPPFYQKEFEDAYRFIIDDYRVAQKEIGLFLPCAVRKPYSQSPSHQLFRRIIDGVLDPEEYHIVIFGTCGTVPAELECMYPYQNYHYMLGKTTDGRVRQDFHRIEVYRLKGYLEKTRDTYRHRLAYCIGPFRKAMVEAVEETGIAVDLLPSDPMIERLYDIDCPFPEGSLSMQGYIDEFREGLERMAGKLHAGGTTALEGCPERRGPARA
;
A
#
# COMPACT_ATOMS: atom_id res chain seq x y z
N MET A 1 -24.50 -32.30 -8.49
CA MET A 1 -25.67 -31.47 -8.12
C MET A 1 -25.12 -30.22 -7.47
N GLN A 2 -24.76 -29.23 -8.29
CA GLN A 2 -24.36 -27.89 -7.84
C GLN A 2 -25.65 -27.07 -7.76
N GLU A 3 -25.97 -26.55 -6.58
CA GLU A 3 -27.09 -25.63 -6.40
C GLU A 3 -26.57 -24.19 -6.53
N ASP A 4 -27.06 -23.51 -7.56
CA ASP A 4 -26.97 -22.05 -7.73
C ASP A 4 -27.65 -21.32 -6.57
N ARG A 5 -26.99 -20.29 -6.03
CA ARG A 5 -27.65 -19.30 -5.16
C ARG A 5 -27.38 -17.87 -5.63
N LEU A 6 -28.35 -17.33 -6.37
CA LEU A 6 -28.52 -15.91 -6.65
C LEU A 6 -28.72 -15.10 -5.36
N VAL A 7 -28.16 -13.88 -5.31
CA VAL A 7 -28.85 -12.76 -4.63
C VAL A 7 -28.75 -11.46 -5.43
N PRO A 8 -29.86 -10.98 -6.03
CA PRO A 8 -29.95 -9.64 -6.61
C PRO A 8 -30.49 -8.61 -5.59
N GLY A 9 -30.00 -7.37 -5.64
CA GLY A 9 -30.60 -6.22 -4.95
C GLY A 9 -29.66 -5.43 -4.01
N ALA A 10 -29.85 -4.12 -3.93
CA ALA A 10 -28.97 -3.15 -3.27
C ALA A 10 -28.90 -3.32 -1.74
N GLY A 11 -27.74 -3.72 -1.22
CA GLY A 11 -27.52 -3.96 0.21
C GLY A 11 -27.48 -5.46 0.55
N ALA A 12 -26.50 -5.87 1.36
CA ALA A 12 -25.92 -7.22 1.54
C ALA A 12 -26.90 -8.41 1.41
N PRO A 13 -26.57 -9.50 0.65
CA PRO A 13 -25.47 -10.45 0.99
C PRO A 13 -24.72 -11.05 -0.24
N ARG A 14 -23.41 -11.35 -0.16
CA ARG A 14 -22.71 -12.08 -1.26
C ARG A 14 -21.65 -13.08 -0.76
N ARG A 15 -21.98 -14.37 -0.82
CA ARG A 15 -21.10 -15.53 -0.60
C ARG A 15 -20.79 -16.12 -1.96
N VAL A 16 -19.52 -16.16 -2.34
CA VAL A 16 -19.11 -16.82 -3.58
C VAL A 16 -17.71 -17.42 -3.36
N VAL A 17 -17.73 -18.60 -2.76
CA VAL A 17 -16.60 -19.48 -2.42
C VAL A 17 -16.01 -20.17 -3.67
N GLU A 18 -16.07 -19.47 -4.78
CA GLU A 18 -16.15 -20.00 -6.13
C GLU A 18 -14.84 -19.76 -6.89
N VAL A 19 -14.92 -19.93 -8.21
CA VAL A 19 -13.85 -20.54 -8.97
C VAL A 19 -13.27 -19.52 -9.93
N VAL A 20 -11.96 -19.39 -9.79
CA VAL A 20 -10.98 -18.69 -10.61
C VAL A 20 -10.46 -19.53 -11.75
N GLN A 21 -9.98 -18.84 -12.77
CA GLN A 21 -9.10 -19.36 -13.77
C GLN A 21 -8.50 -18.10 -14.41
N ASP A 22 -7.21 -18.05 -14.70
CA ASP A 22 -6.55 -16.82 -15.14
C ASP A 22 -5.52 -17.03 -16.28
N ARG A 23 -4.75 -15.95 -16.52
CA ARG A 23 -3.96 -15.45 -17.67
C ARG A 23 -4.28 -15.85 -19.11
N HIS A 24 -4.95 -16.95 -19.44
CA HIS A 24 -5.17 -17.33 -20.85
C HIS A 24 -6.52 -18.00 -21.19
N GLY A 25 -7.57 -17.86 -20.38
CA GLY A 25 -8.93 -18.15 -20.90
C GLY A 25 -10.02 -18.49 -19.88
N ALA A 26 -10.14 -17.72 -18.81
CA ALA A 26 -10.32 -18.38 -17.54
C ALA A 26 -11.20 -17.53 -16.58
N LYS A 27 -12.20 -18.15 -15.91
CA LYS A 27 -13.34 -17.52 -15.19
C LYS A 27 -13.13 -17.40 -13.68
N ILE A 28 -13.53 -16.27 -13.06
CA ILE A 28 -13.19 -15.91 -11.67
C ILE A 28 -14.35 -15.35 -10.86
N GLU A 29 -14.66 -15.99 -9.72
CA GLU A 29 -15.42 -15.36 -8.62
C GLU A 29 -14.93 -15.84 -7.23
N ILE A 30 -14.32 -14.99 -6.36
CA ILE A 30 -13.81 -15.39 -5.02
C ILE A 30 -14.32 -14.52 -3.87
N PHE A 31 -14.84 -15.18 -2.82
CA PHE A 31 -15.41 -14.62 -1.60
C PHE A 31 -15.57 -15.67 -0.45
N ASP A 32 -14.58 -15.74 0.42
CA ASP A 32 -14.61 -15.43 1.86
C ASP A 32 -13.13 -15.15 2.21
N PRO A 33 -12.81 -14.34 3.22
CA PRO A 33 -11.86 -13.24 3.05
C PRO A 33 -10.59 -13.60 2.26
N PRO A 34 -10.23 -12.84 1.21
CA PRO A 34 -9.23 -13.27 0.21
C PRO A 34 -7.85 -13.54 0.85
N PHE A 35 -7.56 -12.92 1.99
CA PHE A 35 -6.37 -13.20 2.77
C PHE A 35 -6.28 -14.65 3.32
N TYR A 36 -7.36 -15.43 3.32
CA TYR A 36 -7.33 -16.86 3.65
C TYR A 36 -7.00 -17.78 2.47
N GLN A 37 -7.09 -17.27 1.24
CA GLN A 37 -6.94 -18.10 0.05
C GLN A 37 -5.47 -18.33 -0.27
N LYS A 38 -5.13 -19.55 -0.69
CA LYS A 38 -3.76 -19.99 -0.94
C LYS A 38 -3.08 -19.13 -2.01
N GLU A 39 -3.81 -18.70 -3.01
CA GLU A 39 -3.31 -17.94 -4.15
C GLU A 39 -2.77 -16.56 -3.71
N PHE A 40 -3.35 -15.97 -2.67
CA PHE A 40 -2.82 -14.73 -2.10
C PHE A 40 -1.54 -14.96 -1.31
N GLU A 41 -1.43 -16.12 -0.65
CA GLU A 41 -0.20 -16.50 0.03
C GLU A 41 0.91 -16.84 -0.98
N ASP A 42 0.61 -17.60 -2.03
CA ASP A 42 1.57 -17.93 -3.09
C ASP A 42 2.06 -16.68 -3.82
N ALA A 43 1.15 -15.75 -4.17
CA ALA A 43 1.52 -14.49 -4.80
C ALA A 43 2.36 -13.60 -3.87
N TYR A 44 2.03 -13.57 -2.57
CA TYR A 44 2.85 -12.90 -1.57
C TYR A 44 4.25 -13.54 -1.48
N ARG A 45 4.35 -14.88 -1.42
CA ARG A 45 5.63 -15.57 -1.39
C ARG A 45 6.46 -15.33 -2.64
N PHE A 46 5.86 -15.31 -3.82
CA PHE A 46 6.56 -14.88 -5.05
C PHE A 46 7.15 -13.47 -4.91
N ILE A 47 6.39 -12.52 -4.36
CA ILE A 47 6.91 -11.16 -4.12
C ILE A 47 8.07 -11.19 -3.14
N ILE A 48 7.99 -11.97 -2.06
CA ILE A 48 9.04 -12.04 -1.03
C ILE A 48 10.29 -12.76 -1.50
N ASP A 49 10.13 -13.89 -2.17
CA ASP A 49 11.22 -14.82 -2.46
C ASP A 49 11.88 -14.55 -3.82
N ASP A 50 11.09 -14.22 -4.84
CA ASP A 50 11.55 -14.21 -6.23
C ASP A 50 11.59 -12.81 -6.86
N TYR A 51 10.60 -11.97 -6.56
CA TYR A 51 10.48 -10.66 -7.18
C TYR A 51 11.60 -9.72 -6.72
N ARG A 52 12.29 -9.07 -7.66
CA ARG A 52 13.30 -8.06 -7.35
C ARG A 52 12.68 -6.67 -7.36
N VAL A 53 12.61 -6.07 -6.17
CA VAL A 53 12.14 -4.69 -6.02
C VAL A 53 13.25 -3.73 -6.44
N ALA A 54 12.93 -2.78 -7.32
CA ALA A 54 13.89 -1.78 -7.76
C ALA A 54 14.28 -0.84 -6.60
N GLN A 55 15.56 -0.49 -6.53
CA GLN A 55 16.07 0.53 -5.62
C GLN A 55 15.43 1.88 -5.95
N LYS A 56 14.84 2.53 -4.95
CA LYS A 56 14.17 3.84 -5.06
C LYS A 56 14.41 4.65 -3.81
N GLU A 57 14.42 5.98 -3.93
CA GLU A 57 14.60 6.85 -2.77
C GLU A 57 13.43 6.71 -1.79
N ILE A 58 12.20 6.62 -2.31
CA ILE A 58 10.96 6.61 -1.52
C ILE A 58 10.11 5.37 -1.80
N GLY A 59 9.73 4.64 -0.75
CA GLY A 59 8.64 3.66 -0.80
C GLY A 59 7.32 4.26 -0.31
N LEU A 60 6.32 4.38 -1.19
CA LEU A 60 4.99 4.89 -0.87
C LEU A 60 3.99 3.74 -0.71
N PHE A 61 3.53 3.50 0.51
CA PHE A 61 2.58 2.45 0.85
C PHE A 61 1.16 3.00 0.85
N LEU A 62 0.35 2.58 -0.13
CA LEU A 62 -1.03 3.00 -0.31
C LEU A 62 -2.00 1.84 -0.03
N PRO A 63 -3.14 2.08 0.63
CA PRO A 63 -4.09 1.03 0.92
C PRO A 63 -4.78 0.54 -0.36
N CYS A 64 -5.16 -0.74 -0.34
CA CYS A 64 -5.91 -1.38 -1.40
C CYS A 64 -7.26 -0.69 -1.62
N ALA A 65 -7.81 -0.83 -2.82
CA ALA A 65 -9.09 -0.26 -3.19
C ALA A 65 -10.11 -1.33 -3.56
N VAL A 66 -11.40 -1.00 -3.50
CA VAL A 66 -12.47 -1.93 -3.92
C VAL A 66 -12.38 -2.21 -5.42
N ARG A 67 -12.13 -1.18 -6.23
CA ARG A 67 -11.96 -1.27 -7.68
C ARG A 67 -10.53 -1.74 -8.01
N LYS A 68 -10.43 -2.70 -8.94
CA LYS A 68 -9.17 -3.20 -9.50
C LYS A 68 -9.16 -3.09 -11.03
N PRO A 69 -7.98 -3.00 -11.68
CA PRO A 69 -6.66 -2.79 -11.06
C PRO A 69 -6.64 -1.50 -10.22
N TYR A 70 -5.87 -1.49 -9.13
CA TYR A 70 -6.00 -0.48 -8.08
C TYR A 70 -5.74 0.93 -8.61
N SER A 71 -4.79 1.08 -9.53
CA SER A 71 -4.48 2.33 -10.25
C SER A 71 -5.68 2.98 -10.95
N GLN A 72 -6.70 2.20 -11.30
CA GLN A 72 -7.93 2.68 -11.92
C GLN A 72 -9.03 3.04 -10.91
N SER A 73 -8.77 2.89 -9.61
CA SER A 73 -9.71 3.32 -8.57
C SER A 73 -9.68 4.85 -8.41
N PRO A 74 -10.82 5.50 -8.11
CA PRO A 74 -10.86 6.95 -7.93
C PRO A 74 -9.90 7.46 -6.84
N SER A 75 -9.72 6.70 -5.76
CA SER A 75 -8.79 7.03 -4.68
C SER A 75 -7.34 6.98 -5.15
N HIS A 76 -6.93 5.92 -5.85
CA HIS A 76 -5.55 5.83 -6.38
C HIS A 76 -5.27 6.88 -7.45
N GLN A 77 -6.24 7.20 -8.33
CA GLN A 77 -6.08 8.29 -9.29
C GLN A 77 -5.90 9.65 -8.58
N LEU A 78 -6.60 9.88 -7.47
CA LEU A 78 -6.42 11.06 -6.65
C LEU A 78 -5.03 11.08 -5.99
N PHE A 79 -4.62 10.00 -5.33
CA PHE A 79 -3.33 9.91 -4.67
C PHE A 79 -2.19 10.10 -5.67
N ARG A 80 -2.31 9.47 -6.85
CA ARG A 80 -1.33 9.57 -7.93
C ARG A 80 -1.17 11.01 -8.41
N ARG A 81 -2.27 11.74 -8.62
CA ARG A 81 -2.21 13.18 -8.97
C ARG A 81 -1.52 14.04 -7.91
N ILE A 82 -1.66 13.70 -6.63
CA ILE A 82 -0.99 14.41 -5.54
C ILE A 82 0.51 14.09 -5.55
N ILE A 83 0.86 12.81 -5.63
CA ILE A 83 2.25 12.31 -5.66
C ILE A 83 3.00 12.89 -6.86
N ASP A 84 2.46 12.76 -8.08
CA ASP A 84 3.06 13.27 -9.31
C ASP A 84 3.16 14.81 -9.33
N GLY A 85 2.38 15.49 -8.49
CA GLY A 85 2.45 16.94 -8.33
C GLY A 85 3.55 17.40 -7.37
N VAL A 86 4.25 16.49 -6.70
CA VAL A 86 5.23 16.79 -5.65
C VAL A 86 6.58 16.08 -5.88
N LEU A 87 6.55 14.82 -6.32
CA LEU A 87 7.73 13.97 -6.48
C LEU A 87 7.98 13.63 -7.95
N ASP A 88 9.25 13.46 -8.33
CA ASP A 88 9.61 12.92 -9.63
C ASP A 88 9.29 11.40 -9.68
N PRO A 89 8.66 10.88 -10.75
CA PRO A 89 8.41 9.45 -10.92
C PRO A 89 9.65 8.55 -10.77
N GLU A 90 10.86 9.07 -10.96
CA GLU A 90 12.11 8.35 -10.74
C GLU A 90 12.46 8.17 -9.25
N GLU A 91 11.97 9.04 -8.36
CA GLU A 91 12.32 9.07 -6.95
C GLU A 91 11.55 8.03 -6.10
N TYR A 92 10.37 7.59 -6.55
CA TYR A 92 9.50 6.76 -5.71
C TYR A 92 9.06 5.44 -6.32
N HIS A 93 8.68 4.52 -5.44
CA HIS A 93 8.03 3.24 -5.74
C HIS A 93 6.68 3.19 -5.02
N ILE A 94 5.59 2.89 -5.72
CA ILE A 94 4.29 2.66 -5.09
C ILE A 94 4.13 1.19 -4.74
N VAL A 95 3.82 0.93 -3.47
CA VAL A 95 3.45 -0.37 -2.94
C VAL A 95 2.03 -0.29 -2.43
N ILE A 96 1.18 -1.20 -2.87
CA ILE A 96 -0.21 -1.28 -2.46
C ILE A 96 -0.30 -2.32 -1.35
N PHE A 97 -0.99 -2.04 -0.25
CA PHE A 97 -1.13 -3.00 0.85
C PHE A 97 -2.58 -3.09 1.36
N GLY A 98 -2.92 -4.12 2.11
CA GLY A 98 -4.24 -4.30 2.70
C GLY A 98 -4.75 -5.72 2.55
N THR A 99 -6.02 -5.90 2.19
CA THR A 99 -6.72 -7.21 2.19
C THR A 99 -5.95 -8.38 1.52
N CYS A 100 -4.94 -8.09 0.71
CA CYS A 100 -4.21 -9.05 -0.11
C CYS A 100 -2.70 -9.05 0.17
N GLY A 101 -2.23 -8.40 1.24
CA GLY A 101 -0.81 -8.17 1.49
C GLY A 101 -0.22 -7.04 0.65
N THR A 102 1.10 -6.96 0.64
CA THR A 102 1.89 -5.95 -0.07
C THR A 102 2.14 -6.31 -1.53
N VAL A 103 1.86 -5.38 -2.43
CA VAL A 103 1.87 -5.55 -3.89
C VAL A 103 2.57 -4.34 -4.52
N PRO A 104 3.79 -4.49 -5.08
CA PRO A 104 4.37 -3.49 -5.98
C PRO A 104 3.35 -3.09 -7.06
N ALA A 105 3.18 -1.80 -7.34
CA ALA A 105 2.10 -1.32 -8.22
C ALA A 105 2.16 -1.92 -9.64
N GLU A 106 3.35 -2.20 -10.15
CA GLU A 106 3.60 -2.87 -11.42
C GLU A 106 3.09 -4.32 -11.47
N LEU A 107 2.83 -4.94 -10.31
CA LEU A 107 2.27 -6.28 -10.19
C LEU A 107 0.76 -6.29 -9.91
N GLU A 108 0.07 -5.15 -9.93
CA GLU A 108 -1.35 -5.09 -9.56
C GLU A 108 -2.28 -5.92 -10.46
N CYS A 109 -1.88 -6.14 -11.72
CA CYS A 109 -2.60 -6.96 -12.69
C CYS A 109 -2.21 -8.45 -12.60
N MET A 110 -1.23 -8.80 -11.76
CA MET A 110 -0.88 -10.19 -11.50
C MET A 110 -2.02 -10.85 -10.71
N TYR A 111 -2.37 -12.07 -11.08
CA TYR A 111 -3.28 -12.88 -10.29
C TYR A 111 -2.67 -13.17 -8.91
N PRO A 112 -3.42 -13.06 -7.80
CA PRO A 112 -4.87 -12.84 -7.72
C PRO A 112 -5.29 -11.36 -7.49
N TYR A 113 -4.38 -10.39 -7.55
CA TYR A 113 -4.60 -9.03 -7.05
C TYR A 113 -5.68 -8.24 -7.79
N GLN A 114 -5.80 -8.40 -9.11
CA GLN A 114 -6.90 -7.77 -9.86
C GLN A 114 -8.22 -8.57 -9.80
N ASN A 115 -8.22 -9.75 -9.20
CA ASN A 115 -9.21 -10.80 -9.45
C ASN A 115 -10.08 -11.16 -8.23
N TYR A 116 -10.20 -10.26 -7.26
CA TYR A 116 -11.04 -10.47 -6.08
C TYR A 116 -11.95 -9.27 -5.76
N HIS A 117 -13.07 -9.55 -5.10
CA HIS A 117 -13.97 -8.53 -4.60
C HIS A 117 -14.26 -8.72 -3.12
N TYR A 118 -13.60 -7.92 -2.28
CA TYR A 118 -13.81 -7.96 -0.83
C TYR A 118 -13.75 -6.56 -0.22
N MET A 119 -14.60 -6.32 0.79
CA MET A 119 -14.68 -5.07 1.53
C MET A 119 -14.60 -5.37 3.03
N LEU A 120 -13.39 -5.24 3.60
CA LEU A 120 -13.17 -5.50 5.03
C LEU A 120 -14.07 -4.64 5.93
N GLY A 121 -14.31 -3.38 5.58
CA GLY A 121 -15.17 -2.48 6.37
C GLY A 121 -16.62 -2.94 6.53
N LYS A 122 -17.09 -3.92 5.72
CA LYS A 122 -18.44 -4.50 5.84
C LYS A 122 -18.49 -5.74 6.73
N THR A 123 -17.35 -6.24 7.22
CA THR A 123 -17.33 -7.42 8.08
C THR A 123 -17.66 -7.05 9.53
N THR A 124 -18.64 -7.74 10.10
CA THR A 124 -18.99 -7.66 11.54
C THR A 124 -18.39 -8.80 12.34
N ASP A 125 -17.78 -9.79 11.68
CA ASP A 125 -17.15 -10.93 12.34
C ASP A 125 -15.81 -10.52 12.97
N GLY A 126 -15.76 -10.53 14.30
CA GLY A 126 -14.57 -10.18 15.07
C GLY A 126 -13.38 -11.10 14.84
N ARG A 127 -13.61 -12.40 14.58
CA ARG A 127 -12.55 -13.36 14.26
C ARG A 127 -11.92 -13.03 12.91
N VAL A 128 -12.74 -12.76 11.90
CA VAL A 128 -12.26 -12.35 10.57
C VAL A 128 -11.41 -11.08 10.64
N ARG A 129 -11.79 -10.11 11.49
CA ARG A 129 -10.99 -8.88 11.69
C ARG A 129 -9.66 -9.15 12.37
N GLN A 130 -9.63 -10.04 13.36
CA GLN A 130 -8.40 -10.45 14.05
C GLN A 130 -7.46 -11.21 13.11
N ASP A 131 -8.00 -12.14 12.32
CA ASP A 131 -7.23 -12.90 11.35
C ASP A 131 -6.72 -12.03 10.20
N PHE A 132 -7.53 -11.09 9.69
CA PHE A 132 -7.06 -10.05 8.76
C PHE A 132 -5.84 -9.34 9.34
N HIS A 133 -5.96 -8.81 10.57
CA HIS A 133 -4.90 -8.05 11.22
C HIS A 133 -3.62 -8.88 11.33
N ARG A 134 -3.71 -10.12 11.84
CA ARG A 134 -2.57 -11.02 11.98
C ARG A 134 -1.89 -11.34 10.64
N ILE A 135 -2.67 -11.64 9.60
CA ILE A 135 -2.13 -11.97 8.28
C ILE A 135 -1.50 -10.73 7.64
N GLU A 136 -2.13 -9.56 7.80
CA GLU A 136 -1.62 -8.33 7.22
C GLU A 136 -0.32 -7.87 7.89
N VAL A 137 -0.23 -7.96 9.21
CA VAL A 137 1.02 -7.73 9.95
C VAL A 137 2.11 -8.67 9.45
N TYR A 138 1.83 -9.98 9.35
CA TYR A 138 2.78 -10.95 8.80
C TYR A 138 3.31 -10.54 7.42
N ARG A 139 2.40 -10.17 6.51
CA ARG A 139 2.76 -9.82 5.13
C ARG A 139 3.55 -8.52 5.05
N LEU A 140 3.12 -7.49 5.78
CA LEU A 140 3.80 -6.21 5.88
C LEU A 140 5.21 -6.38 6.43
N LYS A 141 5.39 -7.14 7.52
CA LYS A 141 6.72 -7.40 8.09
C LYS A 141 7.69 -7.99 7.07
N GLY A 142 7.28 -9.05 6.37
CA GLY A 142 8.16 -9.68 5.39
C GLY A 142 8.52 -8.75 4.23
N TYR A 143 7.61 -7.87 3.80
CA TYR A 143 7.92 -6.92 2.74
C TYR A 143 8.79 -5.76 3.23
N LEU A 144 8.56 -5.24 4.44
CA LEU A 144 9.42 -4.24 5.06
C LEU A 144 10.85 -4.79 5.19
N GLU A 145 11.01 -6.02 5.68
CA GLU A 145 12.31 -6.69 5.79
C GLU A 145 12.97 -6.90 4.43
N LYS A 146 12.23 -7.44 3.44
CA LYS A 146 12.71 -7.61 2.07
C LYS A 146 13.26 -6.30 1.50
N THR A 147 12.56 -5.20 1.77
CA THR A 147 12.87 -3.89 1.21
C THR A 147 13.70 -3.02 2.13
N ARG A 148 14.26 -3.55 3.24
CA ARG A 148 14.98 -2.78 4.28
C ARG A 148 16.03 -1.84 3.69
N ASP A 149 16.81 -2.34 2.74
CA ASP A 149 17.88 -1.60 2.07
C ASP A 149 17.50 -1.17 0.64
N THR A 150 16.21 -1.21 0.29
CA THR A 150 15.67 -0.85 -1.03
C THR A 150 15.11 0.56 -1.10
N TYR A 151 14.60 1.05 0.04
CA TYR A 151 14.10 2.41 0.16
C TYR A 151 14.87 3.18 1.22
N ARG A 152 15.30 4.39 0.88
CA ARG A 152 15.90 5.31 1.85
C ARG A 152 14.85 5.86 2.81
N HIS A 153 13.67 6.19 2.30
CA HIS A 153 12.54 6.65 3.09
C HIS A 153 11.27 5.87 2.74
N ARG A 154 10.37 5.74 3.72
CA ARG A 154 9.08 5.07 3.54
C ARG A 154 7.98 5.94 4.09
N LEU A 155 6.85 6.00 3.41
CA LEU A 155 5.65 6.68 3.88
C LEU A 155 4.44 5.80 3.59
N ALA A 156 3.60 5.60 4.60
CA ALA A 156 2.33 4.89 4.46
C ALA A 156 1.15 5.86 4.64
N TYR A 157 0.24 5.88 3.67
CA TYR A 157 -0.94 6.74 3.69
C TYR A 157 -2.20 5.94 4.04
N CYS A 158 -2.46 5.72 5.33
CA CYS A 158 -3.47 4.77 5.80
C CYS A 158 -4.13 5.16 7.14
N ILE A 159 -5.36 4.68 7.29
CA ILE A 159 -6.22 4.81 8.48
C ILE A 159 -6.81 3.45 8.87
N GLY A 160 -7.43 3.37 10.04
CA GLY A 160 -8.23 2.26 10.51
C GLY A 160 -7.45 0.95 10.66
N PRO A 161 -8.07 -0.21 10.33
CA PRO A 161 -7.43 -1.52 10.47
C PRO A 161 -6.11 -1.65 9.68
N PHE A 162 -5.98 -0.97 8.55
CA PHE A 162 -4.76 -0.97 7.74
C PHE A 162 -3.62 -0.21 8.44
N ARG A 163 -3.92 0.95 9.02
CA ARG A 163 -2.95 1.70 9.83
C ARG A 163 -2.49 0.90 11.03
N LYS A 164 -3.44 0.26 11.74
CA LYS A 164 -3.12 -0.59 12.89
C LYS A 164 -2.12 -1.70 12.54
N ALA A 165 -2.34 -2.39 11.42
CA ALA A 165 -1.42 -3.44 10.96
C ALA A 165 -0.05 -2.89 10.55
N MET A 166 0.00 -1.72 9.90
CA MET A 166 1.26 -1.05 9.55
C MET A 166 2.05 -0.64 10.80
N VAL A 167 1.40 -0.05 11.81
CA VAL A 167 2.04 0.34 13.09
C VAL A 167 2.70 -0.88 13.74
N GLU A 168 1.95 -1.97 13.91
CA GLU A 168 2.47 -3.20 14.53
C GLU A 168 3.64 -3.80 13.72
N ALA A 169 3.55 -3.83 12.39
CA ALA A 169 4.64 -4.30 11.54
C ALA A 169 5.91 -3.44 11.63
N VAL A 170 5.75 -2.10 11.74
CA VAL A 170 6.85 -1.16 11.93
C VAL A 170 7.52 -1.37 13.29
N GLU A 171 6.73 -1.49 14.35
CA GLU A 171 7.23 -1.75 15.71
C GLU A 171 8.01 -3.06 15.79
N GLU A 172 7.49 -4.14 15.20
CA GLU A 172 8.13 -5.46 15.27
C GLU A 172 9.40 -5.58 14.41
N THR A 173 9.49 -4.85 13.29
CA THR A 173 10.66 -4.92 12.40
C THR A 173 11.72 -3.87 12.71
N GLY A 174 11.36 -2.81 13.43
CA GLY A 174 12.18 -1.62 13.65
C GLY A 174 12.49 -0.83 12.38
N ILE A 175 11.73 -1.05 11.29
CA ILE A 175 11.92 -0.36 10.01
C ILE A 175 11.04 0.88 9.98
N ALA A 176 11.67 2.06 9.94
CA ALA A 176 10.94 3.32 9.96
C ALA A 176 10.05 3.51 8.72
N VAL A 177 8.80 3.89 8.98
CA VAL A 177 7.79 4.30 8.00
C VAL A 177 7.06 5.53 8.54
N ASP A 178 7.07 6.63 7.79
CA ASP A 178 6.29 7.83 8.13
C ASP A 178 4.79 7.53 7.90
N LEU A 179 3.94 7.74 8.90
CA LEU A 179 2.52 7.40 8.86
C LEU A 179 1.66 8.65 8.67
N LEU A 180 0.94 8.72 7.56
CA LEU A 180 -0.04 9.76 7.27
C LEU A 180 -1.44 9.17 7.02
N PRO A 181 -2.52 9.89 7.34
CA PRO A 181 -2.57 11.11 8.14
C PRO A 181 -1.96 10.92 9.54
N SER A 182 -1.57 11.99 10.21
CA SER A 182 -1.05 11.91 11.59
C SER A 182 -2.17 11.59 12.58
N ASP A 183 -1.83 11.04 13.75
CA ASP A 183 -2.85 10.77 14.77
C ASP A 183 -3.61 12.04 15.19
N PRO A 184 -2.96 13.22 15.37
CA PRO A 184 -3.69 14.48 15.60
C PRO A 184 -4.65 14.86 14.47
N MET A 185 -4.31 14.57 13.21
CA MET A 185 -5.21 14.84 12.09
C MET A 185 -6.41 13.89 12.08
N ILE A 186 -6.18 12.60 12.38
CA ILE A 186 -7.26 11.61 12.51
C ILE A 186 -8.20 12.01 13.65
N GLU A 187 -7.68 12.35 14.82
CA GLU A 187 -8.48 12.80 15.98
C GLU A 187 -9.30 14.05 15.65
N ARG A 188 -8.73 15.00 14.92
CA ARG A 188 -9.42 16.23 14.51
C ARG A 188 -10.60 15.98 13.56
N LEU A 189 -10.46 15.01 12.66
CA LEU A 189 -11.47 14.70 11.64
C LEU A 189 -12.39 13.54 12.05
N TYR A 190 -12.18 12.97 13.24
CA TYR A 190 -12.98 11.87 13.76
C TYR A 190 -14.41 12.32 14.03
N ASP A 191 -15.37 11.61 13.44
CA ASP A 191 -16.79 11.86 13.63
C ASP A 191 -17.50 10.58 14.09
N ILE A 192 -17.87 10.54 15.38
CA ILE A 192 -18.53 9.38 15.98
C ILE A 192 -19.89 9.07 15.38
N ASP A 193 -20.55 10.08 14.79
CA ASP A 193 -21.88 9.94 14.19
C ASP A 193 -21.79 9.40 12.74
N CYS A 194 -20.58 9.34 12.17
CA CYS A 194 -20.34 8.76 10.86
C CYS A 194 -20.21 7.22 10.92
N PRO A 195 -20.80 6.47 9.96
CA PRO A 195 -20.64 5.00 9.88
C PRO A 195 -19.19 4.53 9.75
N PHE A 196 -18.32 5.42 9.27
CA PHE A 196 -16.87 5.24 9.27
C PHE A 196 -16.24 6.46 9.96
N PRO A 197 -16.02 6.40 11.28
CA PRO A 197 -15.69 7.58 12.07
C PRO A 197 -14.39 8.28 11.69
N GLU A 198 -13.40 7.52 11.22
CA GLU A 198 -12.12 8.07 10.73
C GLU A 198 -12.24 8.70 9.33
N GLY A 199 -13.40 8.60 8.67
CA GLY A 199 -13.67 9.23 7.39
C GLY A 199 -12.89 8.63 6.21
N SER A 200 -12.87 9.32 5.08
CA SER A 200 -12.18 8.82 3.88
C SER A 200 -10.80 9.46 3.73
N LEU A 201 -9.79 8.70 3.28
CA LEU A 201 -8.49 9.24 2.84
C LEU A 201 -8.58 10.24 1.68
N SER A 202 -9.76 10.45 1.11
CA SER A 202 -10.05 11.52 0.14
C SER A 202 -10.63 12.79 0.79
N MET A 203 -10.69 12.88 2.12
CA MET A 203 -11.05 14.11 2.81
C MET A 203 -9.95 15.16 2.67
N GLN A 204 -10.36 16.42 2.54
CA GLN A 204 -9.43 17.51 2.23
C GLN A 204 -8.29 17.65 3.25
N GLY A 205 -8.59 17.56 4.56
CA GLY A 205 -7.54 17.67 5.58
C GLY A 205 -6.49 16.56 5.51
N TYR A 206 -6.89 15.34 5.14
CA TYR A 206 -5.94 14.24 4.92
C TYR A 206 -5.13 14.43 3.63
N ILE A 207 -5.76 14.93 2.56
CA ILE A 207 -5.08 15.26 1.29
C ILE A 207 -4.02 16.34 1.50
N ASP A 208 -4.37 17.38 2.25
CA ASP A 208 -3.47 18.51 2.53
C ASP A 208 -2.26 18.02 3.32
N GLU A 209 -2.48 17.27 4.41
CA GLU A 209 -1.38 16.72 5.20
C GLU A 209 -0.54 15.71 4.42
N PHE A 210 -1.17 14.91 3.54
CA PHE A 210 -0.45 14.00 2.66
C PHE A 210 0.48 14.74 1.71
N ARG A 211 0.00 15.82 1.07
CA ARG A 211 0.80 16.69 0.22
C ARG A 211 1.98 17.30 0.99
N GLU A 212 1.72 17.91 2.15
CA GLU A 212 2.76 18.49 2.99
C GLU A 212 3.80 17.45 3.42
N GLY A 213 3.35 16.21 3.71
CA GLY A 213 4.22 15.08 3.99
C GLY A 213 5.17 14.74 2.86
N LEU A 214 4.64 14.66 1.63
CA LEU A 214 5.44 14.42 0.43
C LEU A 214 6.42 15.56 0.16
N GLU A 215 6.01 16.82 0.34
CA GLU A 215 6.87 18.00 0.18
C GLU A 215 8.04 17.98 1.17
N ARG A 216 7.78 17.61 2.43
CA ARG A 216 8.84 17.42 3.43
C ARG A 216 9.81 16.30 3.04
N MET A 217 9.32 15.21 2.45
CA MET A 217 10.18 14.13 1.96
C MET A 217 11.05 14.57 0.78
N ALA A 218 10.46 15.26 -0.19
CA ALA A 218 11.17 15.84 -1.34
C ALA A 218 12.31 16.75 -0.86
N GLY A 219 12.02 17.64 0.08
CA GLY A 219 13.02 18.54 0.68
C GLY A 219 14.19 17.78 1.34
N LYS A 220 13.94 16.64 2.01
CA LYS A 220 15.00 15.80 2.59
C LYS A 220 15.89 15.16 1.52
N LEU A 221 15.31 14.71 0.39
CA LEU A 221 16.08 14.14 -0.72
C LEU A 221 17.03 15.16 -1.32
N HIS A 222 16.53 16.35 -1.65
CA HIS A 222 17.31 17.39 -2.33
C HIS A 222 18.34 18.04 -1.39
N ALA A 223 18.04 18.18 -0.09
CA ALA A 223 19.02 18.64 0.90
C ALA A 223 20.15 17.64 1.13
N GLY A 224 19.88 16.33 1.01
CA GLY A 224 20.88 15.27 1.15
C GLY A 224 21.81 15.09 -0.05
N GLY A 225 21.49 15.67 -1.21
CA GLY A 225 22.32 15.62 -2.43
C GLY A 225 23.37 16.72 -2.53
N THR A 226 23.19 17.84 -1.81
CA THR A 226 24.06 19.02 -1.90
C THR A 226 25.41 18.85 -1.20
N THR A 227 25.58 17.85 -0.34
CA THR A 227 26.84 17.63 0.42
C THR A 227 27.90 16.84 -0.35
N ALA A 228 27.63 16.35 -1.57
CA ALA A 228 28.54 15.48 -2.32
C ALA A 228 29.41 16.19 -3.40
N LEU A 229 29.31 17.52 -3.59
CA LEU A 229 30.00 18.22 -4.68
C LEU A 229 31.09 19.23 -4.26
N GLU A 230 31.34 19.43 -2.97
CA GLU A 230 32.48 20.26 -2.53
C GLU A 230 33.65 19.39 -2.07
N GLY A 231 34.62 19.16 -2.96
CA GLY A 231 35.93 18.63 -2.54
C GLY A 231 36.73 17.83 -3.56
N CYS A 232 36.96 18.34 -4.77
CA CYS A 232 38.11 17.90 -5.56
C CYS A 232 39.06 19.09 -5.76
N PRO A 233 40.14 19.23 -4.96
CA PRO A 233 41.11 20.28 -5.20
C PRO A 233 41.93 19.92 -6.44
N GLU A 234 41.93 20.83 -7.42
CA GLU A 234 42.81 20.80 -8.59
C GLU A 234 44.26 20.59 -8.17
N ARG A 235 44.85 19.44 -8.52
CA ARG A 235 46.31 19.28 -8.49
C ARG A 235 46.89 19.97 -9.72
N ARG A 236 47.28 21.24 -9.57
CA ARG A 236 48.27 21.88 -10.45
C ARG A 236 49.59 21.14 -10.30
N GLY A 237 49.98 20.36 -11.32
CA GLY A 237 51.35 19.87 -11.46
C GLY A 237 52.29 21.02 -11.83
N PRO A 238 53.55 21.02 -11.33
CA PRO A 238 54.47 22.10 -11.62
C PRO A 238 55.02 21.97 -13.05
N ALA A 239 55.03 23.09 -13.76
CA ALA A 239 55.83 23.27 -14.97
C ALA A 239 57.32 23.16 -14.61
N ARG A 240 58.06 22.32 -15.33
CA ARG A 240 59.52 22.41 -15.43
C ARG A 240 59.97 22.14 -16.87
N ALA A 241 61.06 22.83 -17.20
CA ALA A 241 61.63 23.16 -18.50
C ALA A 241 62.12 21.97 -19.33
#